data_AF-A0A9E2Q392-F1
#
_entry.id   AF-A0A9E2Q392-F1
#
_cell.length_a   1.000
_cell.length_b   1.000
_cell.length_c   1.000
_cell.angle_alpha   90.00
_cell.angle_beta   90.00
_cell.angle_gamma   90.00
#
_symmetry.space_group_name_H-M   'P 1'
#
loop_
_entity.id
_entity.type
_entity.pdbx_description
1 polymer ?
#
loop_
_entity_poly.entity_id
_entity_poly.type
_entity_poly.pdbx_seq_one_letter_code
_entity_poly.pdbx_strand_id
1 'polypeptide(L)'
;AKLSPERIDRVVLVGGSTRMPAIRNLAEKIFHKKPYIKINPDEVVAIGAAVQAGVLTGEINNVILVDVTPLSLGIETEGGLFAKIIPRNSTIPTSAGQIFTNAEDNQTVMDFHVLQGEREVAADNISLGQFQLIDIPPLHRGKAQVEVTFEIDVNGIVKVSAQELYTEVQTGIRIDASHLLSDEQVEEAVREAEAFAEEDMERRSEIEINIQADSLIRAAELVMEETREKLSTSYLYVIESAVLDLKAALAEGESTVIENRTKELRELLDKI
;
A
#
# COMPACT_ATOMS: atom_id res chain seq x y z
N ALA A 1 -8.46 -6.27 -25.93
CA ALA A 1 -8.43 -7.60 -26.59
C ALA A 1 -9.57 -7.71 -27.61
N LYS A 2 -9.36 -8.37 -28.75
CA LYS A 2 -10.40 -8.65 -29.77
C LYS A 2 -10.97 -10.07 -29.57
N LEU A 3 -11.59 -10.33 -28.43
CA LEU A 3 -12.17 -11.63 -28.09
C LEU A 3 -13.69 -11.52 -27.97
N SER A 4 -14.41 -12.52 -28.46
CA SER A 4 -15.85 -12.65 -28.26
C SER A 4 -16.13 -13.39 -26.93
N PRO A 5 -17.31 -13.20 -26.31
CA PRO A 5 -17.65 -13.83 -25.03
C PRO A 5 -17.48 -15.35 -25.04
N GLU A 6 -17.72 -16.00 -26.18
CA GLU A 6 -17.63 -17.46 -26.33
C GLU A 6 -16.20 -17.98 -26.16
N ARG A 7 -15.20 -17.14 -26.45
CA ARG A 7 -13.76 -17.46 -26.31
C ARG A 7 -13.26 -17.37 -24.87
N ILE A 8 -14.08 -16.95 -23.92
CA ILE A 8 -13.71 -16.85 -22.50
C ILE A 8 -14.00 -18.17 -21.81
N ASP A 9 -12.97 -18.92 -21.39
CA ASP A 9 -13.15 -20.23 -20.77
C ASP A 9 -13.82 -20.18 -19.39
N ARG A 10 -13.46 -19.18 -18.58
CA ARG A 10 -13.95 -19.01 -17.21
C ARG A 10 -14.21 -17.54 -16.88
N VAL A 11 -15.28 -17.30 -16.15
CA VAL A 11 -15.60 -15.98 -15.57
C VAL A 11 -15.29 -16.04 -14.08
N VAL A 12 -14.38 -15.19 -13.60
CA VAL A 12 -14.04 -15.11 -12.17
C VAL A 12 -14.59 -13.80 -11.62
N LEU A 13 -15.34 -13.88 -10.52
CA LEU A 13 -15.89 -12.71 -9.84
C LEU A 13 -15.09 -12.45 -8.56
N VAL A 14 -14.64 -11.21 -8.39
CA VAL A 14 -13.78 -10.77 -7.29
C VAL A 14 -14.42 -9.55 -6.61
N GLY A 15 -14.32 -9.47 -5.29
CA GLY A 15 -14.91 -8.42 -4.46
C GLY A 15 -16.31 -8.75 -3.93
N GLY A 16 -16.58 -8.35 -2.69
CA GLY A 16 -17.83 -8.68 -1.97
C GLY A 16 -19.11 -8.23 -2.69
N SER A 17 -19.07 -7.13 -3.44
CA SER A 17 -20.20 -6.64 -4.26
C SER A 17 -20.67 -7.65 -5.30
N THR A 18 -19.81 -8.57 -5.75
CA THR A 18 -20.15 -9.63 -6.70
C THR A 18 -20.98 -10.77 -6.11
N ARG A 19 -21.21 -10.75 -4.78
CA ARG A 19 -22.13 -11.68 -4.11
C ARG A 19 -23.59 -11.40 -4.46
N MET A 20 -23.91 -10.18 -4.90
CA MET A 20 -25.26 -9.80 -5.30
C MET A 20 -25.77 -10.65 -6.47
N PRO A 21 -26.96 -11.29 -6.36
CA PRO A 21 -27.50 -12.12 -7.43
C PRO A 21 -27.64 -11.39 -8.77
N ALA A 22 -27.96 -10.09 -8.74
CA ALA A 22 -28.08 -9.28 -9.94
C ALA A 22 -26.77 -9.21 -10.75
N ILE A 23 -25.62 -9.07 -10.07
CA ILE A 23 -24.30 -9.03 -10.72
C ILE A 23 -23.93 -10.39 -11.30
N ARG A 24 -24.19 -11.48 -10.57
CA ARG A 24 -23.95 -12.85 -11.06
C ARG A 24 -24.80 -13.15 -12.29
N ASN A 25 -26.09 -12.82 -12.24
CA ASN A 25 -27.01 -12.99 -13.36
C ASN A 25 -26.61 -12.13 -14.56
N LEU A 26 -26.09 -10.92 -14.34
CA LEU A 26 -25.58 -10.06 -15.40
C LEU A 26 -24.34 -10.67 -16.07
N ALA A 27 -23.38 -11.17 -15.28
CA ALA A 27 -22.21 -11.85 -15.81
C ALA A 27 -22.59 -13.10 -16.63
N GLU A 28 -23.54 -13.90 -16.14
CA GLU A 28 -24.08 -15.06 -16.87
C GLU A 28 -24.74 -14.66 -18.20
N LYS A 29 -25.46 -13.54 -18.22
CA LYS A 29 -26.08 -13.01 -19.44
C LYS A 29 -25.06 -12.54 -20.47
N ILE A 30 -23.99 -11.88 -20.03
CA ILE A 30 -22.95 -11.33 -20.92
C ILE A 30 -22.06 -12.42 -21.49
N PHE A 31 -21.62 -13.36 -20.65
CA PHE A 31 -20.63 -14.38 -21.03
C PHE A 31 -21.24 -15.72 -21.39
N HIS A 32 -22.56 -15.87 -21.25
CA HIS A 32 -23.30 -17.12 -21.47
C HIS A 32 -22.72 -18.32 -20.68
N LYS A 33 -22.07 -18.04 -19.54
CA LYS A 33 -21.35 -18.99 -18.70
C LYS A 33 -21.54 -18.67 -17.23
N LYS A 34 -21.66 -19.71 -16.41
CA LYS A 34 -21.72 -19.56 -14.95
C LYS A 34 -20.37 -19.09 -14.40
N PRO A 35 -20.33 -18.08 -13.53
CA PRO A 35 -19.13 -17.69 -12.82
C PRO A 35 -18.50 -18.85 -12.05
N TYR A 36 -17.18 -18.84 -11.97
CA TYR A 36 -16.40 -19.80 -11.23
C TYR A 36 -16.46 -19.50 -9.73
N ILE A 37 -17.07 -20.39 -8.95
CA ILE A 37 -17.39 -20.18 -7.53
C ILE A 37 -16.42 -20.84 -6.54
N LYS A 38 -15.35 -21.51 -7.01
CA LYS A 38 -14.38 -22.17 -6.12
C LYS A 38 -13.32 -21.22 -5.55
N ILE A 39 -13.53 -19.92 -5.70
CA ILE A 39 -12.61 -18.87 -5.27
C ILE A 39 -13.38 -17.98 -4.29
N ASN A 40 -12.77 -17.67 -3.15
CA ASN A 40 -13.32 -16.69 -2.23
C ASN A 40 -13.13 -15.28 -2.82
N PRO A 41 -14.20 -14.55 -3.16
CA PRO A 41 -14.09 -13.25 -3.80
C PRO A 41 -13.46 -12.18 -2.89
N ASP A 42 -13.44 -12.41 -1.57
CA ASP A 42 -12.94 -11.43 -0.59
C ASP A 42 -11.45 -11.63 -0.29
N GLU A 43 -10.91 -12.84 -0.50
CA GLU A 43 -9.53 -13.19 -0.12
C GLU A 43 -8.60 -13.41 -1.32
N VAL A 44 -9.15 -13.70 -2.51
CA VAL A 44 -8.34 -14.11 -3.67
C VAL A 44 -7.28 -13.09 -4.08
N VAL A 45 -7.56 -11.80 -3.89
CA VAL A 45 -6.59 -10.73 -4.19
C VAL A 45 -5.39 -10.83 -3.24
N ALA A 46 -5.64 -11.00 -1.93
CA ALA A 46 -4.59 -11.15 -0.94
C ALA A 46 -3.78 -12.43 -1.16
N ILE A 47 -4.43 -13.54 -1.52
CA ILE A 47 -3.75 -14.80 -1.87
C ILE A 47 -2.86 -14.59 -3.11
N GLY A 48 -3.36 -13.89 -4.13
CA GLY A 48 -2.57 -13.55 -5.32
C GLY A 48 -1.35 -12.68 -5.00
N ALA A 49 -1.51 -11.70 -4.11
CA ALA A 49 -0.40 -10.87 -3.64
C ALA A 49 0.65 -11.70 -2.87
N ALA A 50 0.23 -12.64 -2.03
CA ALA A 50 1.14 -13.55 -1.33
C ALA A 50 1.91 -14.46 -2.30
N VAL A 51 1.24 -14.97 -3.35
CA VAL A 51 1.92 -15.73 -4.42
C VAL A 51 2.96 -14.86 -5.12
N GLN A 52 2.63 -13.61 -5.43
CA GLN A 52 3.59 -12.67 -6.04
C GLN A 52 4.79 -12.42 -5.13
N ALA A 53 4.58 -12.27 -3.81
CA ALA A 53 5.67 -12.16 -2.85
C ALA A 53 6.55 -13.42 -2.81
N GLY A 54 5.95 -14.62 -2.89
CA GLY A 54 6.68 -15.88 -3.02
C GLY A 54 7.49 -15.99 -4.32
N VAL A 55 7.02 -15.40 -5.42
CA VAL A 55 7.77 -15.32 -6.68
C VAL A 55 8.95 -14.36 -6.54
N LEU A 56 8.77 -13.18 -5.93
CA LEU A 56 9.83 -12.19 -5.73
C LEU A 56 10.94 -12.69 -4.81
N THR A 57 10.60 -13.51 -3.82
CA THR A 57 11.57 -14.12 -2.88
C THR A 57 12.21 -15.41 -3.43
N GLY A 58 11.72 -15.94 -4.54
CA GLY A 58 12.22 -17.17 -5.17
C GLY A 58 11.70 -18.48 -4.55
N GLU A 59 10.79 -18.42 -3.58
CA GLU A 59 10.13 -19.59 -3.00
C GLU A 59 9.21 -20.28 -4.01
N ILE A 60 8.57 -19.49 -4.89
CA ILE A 60 7.70 -19.98 -5.96
C ILE A 60 8.40 -19.81 -7.30
N ASN A 61 8.68 -20.93 -7.95
CA ASN A 61 9.34 -20.96 -9.26
C ASN A 61 8.33 -21.27 -10.39
N ASN A 62 8.70 -20.95 -11.63
CA ASN A 62 7.94 -21.23 -12.85
C ASN A 62 6.60 -20.47 -13.01
N VAL A 63 6.51 -19.26 -12.46
CA VAL A 63 5.40 -18.33 -12.75
C VAL A 63 5.95 -17.14 -13.51
N ILE A 64 5.41 -16.87 -14.70
CA ILE A 64 5.71 -15.67 -15.48
C ILE A 64 4.43 -14.84 -15.51
N LEU A 65 4.50 -13.65 -14.92
CA LEU A 65 3.45 -12.65 -14.98
C LEU A 65 3.83 -11.61 -16.04
N VAL A 66 2.93 -11.36 -16.97
CA VAL A 66 3.04 -10.26 -17.94
C VAL A 66 1.81 -9.40 -17.76
N ASP A 67 2.02 -8.20 -17.22
CA ASP A 67 0.96 -7.23 -17.02
C ASP A 67 0.97 -6.17 -18.12
N VAL A 68 -0.01 -5.27 -18.12
CA VAL A 68 -0.17 -4.22 -19.13
C VAL A 68 -0.53 -2.86 -18.51
N THR A 69 -0.16 -1.77 -19.18
CA THR A 69 -0.64 -0.43 -18.79
C THR A 69 -2.13 -0.23 -19.17
N PRO A 70 -3.00 0.31 -18.30
CA PRO A 70 -4.44 0.37 -18.55
C PRO A 70 -4.88 1.49 -19.52
N LEU A 71 -4.09 2.56 -19.63
CA LEU A 71 -4.39 3.75 -20.44
C LEU A 71 -3.19 4.13 -21.28
N SER A 72 -3.43 4.78 -22.42
CA SER A 72 -2.36 5.27 -23.26
C SER A 72 -1.62 6.42 -22.57
N LEU A 73 -0.31 6.45 -22.74
CA LEU A 73 0.58 7.52 -22.28
C LEU A 73 1.12 8.28 -23.47
N GLY A 74 1.29 9.58 -23.29
CA GLY A 74 1.75 10.45 -24.35
C GLY A 74 1.97 11.88 -23.87
N ILE A 75 2.15 12.77 -24.85
CA ILE A 75 2.34 14.20 -24.59
C ILE A 75 1.36 15.07 -25.35
N GLU A 76 1.17 16.30 -24.88
CA GLU A 76 0.52 17.36 -25.64
C GLU A 76 1.45 17.87 -26.75
N THR A 77 0.91 18.02 -27.96
CA THR A 77 1.62 18.63 -29.09
C THR A 77 1.14 20.05 -29.35
N GLU A 78 1.89 20.78 -30.20
CA GLU A 78 1.42 22.05 -30.78
C GLU A 78 -0.01 21.86 -31.35
N GLY A 79 -0.95 22.72 -30.94
CA GLY A 79 -2.37 22.61 -31.32
C GLY A 79 -3.27 21.87 -30.32
N GLY A 80 -2.76 21.46 -29.15
CA GLY A 80 -3.57 20.90 -28.06
C GLY A 80 -4.07 19.48 -28.32
N LEU A 81 -3.35 18.72 -29.15
CA LEU A 81 -3.64 17.32 -29.46
C LEU A 81 -2.80 16.39 -28.59
N PHE A 82 -3.34 15.22 -28.30
CA PHE A 82 -2.66 14.17 -27.54
C PHE A 82 -1.93 13.20 -28.47
N ALA A 83 -0.60 13.25 -28.46
CA ALA A 83 0.24 12.29 -29.17
C ALA A 83 0.50 11.06 -28.30
N LYS A 84 -0.12 9.94 -28.65
CA LYS A 84 0.03 8.64 -27.97
C LYS A 84 1.39 8.03 -28.30
N ILE A 85 2.20 7.78 -27.28
CA ILE A 85 3.53 7.17 -27.42
C ILE A 85 3.49 5.70 -26.97
N ILE A 86 2.91 5.41 -25.81
CA ILE A 86 2.64 4.04 -25.35
C ILE A 86 1.13 3.81 -25.36
N PRO A 87 0.60 2.93 -26.23
CA PRO A 87 -0.83 2.62 -26.25
C PRO A 87 -1.30 1.87 -25.00
N ARG A 88 -2.58 2.02 -24.65
CA ARG A 88 -3.22 1.17 -23.62
C ARG A 88 -3.10 -0.31 -23.95
N ASN A 89 -3.03 -1.13 -22.91
CA ASN A 89 -2.79 -2.56 -22.95
C ASN A 89 -1.43 -2.96 -23.53
N SER A 90 -0.46 -2.05 -23.59
CA SER A 90 0.94 -2.41 -23.87
C SER A 90 1.51 -3.17 -22.68
N THR A 91 2.23 -4.26 -22.95
CA THR A 91 2.86 -5.10 -21.92
C THR A 91 3.92 -4.32 -21.17
N ILE A 92 3.97 -4.47 -19.85
CA ILE A 92 5.01 -3.87 -19.00
C ILE A 92 5.97 -4.95 -18.49
N PRO A 93 7.27 -4.65 -18.34
CA PRO A 93 7.92 -3.36 -18.60
C PRO A 93 8.05 -3.06 -20.10
N THR A 94 8.01 -1.78 -20.48
CA THR A 94 8.16 -1.35 -21.88
C THR A 94 8.80 0.04 -21.97
N SER A 95 9.42 0.32 -23.12
CA SER A 95 9.94 1.64 -23.47
C SER A 95 9.54 2.00 -24.90
N ALA A 96 9.17 3.25 -25.11
CA ALA A 96 8.88 3.79 -26.44
C ALA A 96 9.29 5.26 -26.50
N GLY A 97 9.87 5.66 -27.64
CA GLY A 97 10.30 7.02 -27.90
C GLY A 97 9.69 7.59 -29.17
N GLN A 98 9.54 8.91 -29.20
CA GLN A 98 9.15 9.64 -30.40
C GLN A 98 9.94 10.95 -30.49
N ILE A 99 10.39 11.27 -31.70
CA ILE A 99 11.10 12.53 -31.97
C ILE A 99 10.08 13.63 -32.24
N PHE A 100 10.25 14.74 -31.52
CA PHE A 100 9.53 15.99 -31.71
C PHE A 100 10.51 17.06 -32.20
N THR A 101 9.98 18.12 -32.78
CA THR A 101 10.77 19.26 -33.29
C THR A 101 10.30 20.57 -32.69
N ASN A 102 11.18 21.57 -32.66
CA ASN A 102 10.83 22.92 -32.22
C ASN A 102 9.68 23.52 -33.06
N ALA A 103 8.76 24.20 -32.37
CA ALA A 103 7.58 24.84 -32.95
C ALA A 103 7.88 26.25 -33.48
N GLU A 104 8.92 26.91 -32.95
CA GLU A 104 9.28 28.29 -33.27
C GLU A 104 10.75 28.44 -33.66
N ASP A 105 11.07 29.51 -34.41
CA ASP A 105 12.45 29.87 -34.75
C ASP A 105 13.23 30.32 -33.50
N ASN A 106 14.44 29.80 -33.33
CA ASN A 106 15.33 30.09 -32.20
C ASN A 106 14.73 29.72 -30.83
N GLN A 107 13.84 28.72 -30.78
CA GLN A 107 13.30 28.20 -29.53
C GLN A 107 14.40 27.52 -28.70
N THR A 108 14.72 28.09 -27.54
CA THR A 108 15.74 27.55 -26.61
C THR A 108 15.15 26.75 -25.45
N VAL A 109 13.83 26.79 -25.29
CA VAL A 109 13.08 26.07 -24.24
C VAL A 109 11.87 25.37 -24.86
N MET A 110 11.66 24.09 -24.53
CA MET A 110 10.47 23.33 -24.91
C MET A 110 9.76 22.77 -23.68
N ASP A 111 8.44 23.00 -23.64
CA ASP A 111 7.55 22.46 -22.62
C ASP A 111 7.03 21.08 -23.04
N PHE A 112 7.08 20.12 -22.10
CA PHE A 112 6.54 18.78 -22.26
C PHE A 112 5.46 18.56 -21.22
N HIS A 113 4.21 18.43 -21.67
CA HIS A 113 3.08 18.08 -20.83
C HIS A 113 2.74 16.61 -21.03
N VAL A 114 2.89 15.82 -19.97
CA VAL A 114 2.67 14.37 -19.97
C VAL A 114 1.23 14.09 -19.56
N LEU A 115 0.54 13.26 -20.35
CA LEU A 115 -0.85 12.91 -20.12
C LEU A 115 -1.11 11.41 -20.23
N GLN A 116 -2.18 11.00 -19.57
CA GLN A 116 -2.74 9.66 -19.62
C GLN A 116 -4.21 9.70 -20.05
N GLY A 117 -4.55 8.93 -21.07
CA GLY A 117 -5.94 8.82 -21.52
C GLY A 117 -6.10 8.35 -22.95
N GLU A 118 -7.32 8.44 -23.46
CA GLU A 118 -7.69 7.94 -24.80
C GLU A 118 -8.30 9.02 -25.70
N ARG A 119 -8.50 10.24 -25.18
CA ARG A 119 -9.12 11.34 -25.91
C ARG A 119 -8.09 12.02 -26.81
N GLU A 120 -8.54 12.51 -27.96
CA GLU A 120 -7.66 13.10 -28.97
C GLU A 120 -7.19 14.52 -28.59
N VAL A 121 -7.99 15.24 -27.79
CA VAL A 121 -7.65 16.58 -27.28
C VAL A 121 -6.90 16.42 -25.96
N ALA A 122 -5.80 17.14 -25.77
CA ALA A 122 -4.95 17.00 -24.59
C ALA A 122 -5.67 17.40 -23.29
N ALA A 123 -6.36 18.55 -23.28
CA ALA A 123 -7.09 19.09 -22.12
C ALA A 123 -8.17 18.17 -21.53
N ASP A 124 -8.55 17.15 -22.31
CA ASP A 124 -9.60 16.20 -21.99
C ASP A 124 -9.08 14.90 -21.36
N ASN A 125 -7.76 14.72 -21.28
CA ASN A 125 -7.07 13.60 -20.66
C ASN A 125 -6.58 13.97 -19.25
N ILE A 126 -6.05 12.98 -18.54
CA ILE A 126 -5.51 13.17 -17.19
C ILE A 126 -4.09 13.71 -17.33
N SER A 127 -3.83 14.89 -16.77
CA SER A 127 -2.48 15.45 -16.65
C SER A 127 -1.71 14.67 -15.59
N LEU A 128 -0.52 14.19 -15.94
CA LEU A 128 0.39 13.50 -15.01
C LEU A 128 1.50 14.42 -14.52
N GLY A 129 1.92 15.38 -15.33
CA GLY A 129 2.98 16.32 -14.98
C GLY A 129 3.48 17.12 -16.17
N GLN A 130 4.28 18.14 -15.89
CA GLN A 130 4.90 19.00 -16.89
C GLN A 130 6.36 19.21 -16.55
N PHE A 131 7.20 19.31 -17.57
CA PHE A 131 8.61 19.66 -17.43
C PHE A 131 9.13 20.40 -18.64
N GLN A 132 10.27 21.06 -18.47
CA GLN A 132 10.88 21.87 -19.51
C GLN A 132 12.25 21.32 -19.85
N LEU A 133 12.55 21.26 -21.15
CA LEU A 133 13.92 21.09 -21.63
C LEU A 133 14.47 22.47 -21.98
N ILE A 134 15.47 22.91 -21.22
CA ILE A 134 16.19 24.17 -21.43
C ILE A 134 17.49 23.93 -22.22
N ASP A 135 18.12 25.00 -22.70
CA ASP A 135 19.40 24.97 -23.44
C ASP A 135 19.35 24.23 -24.79
N ILE A 136 18.22 24.33 -25.49
CA ILE A 136 18.08 23.84 -26.87
C ILE A 136 18.80 24.80 -27.84
N PRO A 137 19.58 24.30 -28.82
CA PRO A 137 20.22 25.14 -29.83
C PRO A 137 19.23 26.04 -30.58
N PRO A 138 19.53 27.34 -30.76
CA PRO A 138 18.66 28.23 -31.51
C PRO A 138 18.73 27.90 -33.01
N LEU A 139 17.75 27.11 -33.47
CA LEU A 139 17.61 26.67 -34.85
C LEU A 139 16.27 27.14 -35.44
N HIS A 140 16.18 27.14 -36.77
CA HIS A 140 14.91 27.37 -37.45
C HIS A 140 13.84 26.34 -37.05
N ARG A 141 12.57 26.69 -37.16
CA ARG A 141 11.43 25.81 -36.90
C ARG A 141 11.60 24.45 -37.59
N GLY A 142 11.34 23.37 -36.85
CA GLY A 142 11.41 22.00 -37.37
C GLY A 142 12.84 21.43 -37.52
N LYS A 143 13.87 22.10 -36.97
CA LYS A 143 15.28 21.67 -37.11
C LYS A 143 15.88 21.12 -35.82
N ALA A 144 15.55 21.69 -34.66
CA ALA A 144 15.93 21.08 -33.39
C ALA A 144 15.12 19.79 -33.22
N GLN A 145 15.78 18.70 -32.84
CA GLN A 145 15.15 17.40 -32.67
C GLN A 145 15.31 16.96 -31.23
N VAL A 146 14.18 16.68 -30.58
CA VAL A 146 14.12 16.21 -29.20
C VAL A 146 13.45 14.86 -29.19
N GLU A 147 14.17 13.83 -28.75
CA GLU A 147 13.60 12.51 -28.51
C GLU A 147 12.95 12.48 -27.13
N VAL A 148 11.65 12.20 -27.11
CA VAL A 148 10.90 11.99 -25.87
C VAL A 148 10.70 10.49 -25.68
N THR A 149 11.26 9.95 -24.62
CA THR A 149 11.23 8.54 -24.26
C THR A 149 10.37 8.33 -23.02
N PHE A 150 9.45 7.38 -23.12
CA PHE A 150 8.63 6.88 -22.04
C PHE A 150 9.11 5.49 -21.64
N GLU A 151 9.39 5.29 -20.37
CA GLU A 151 9.75 4.01 -19.77
C GLU A 151 8.71 3.66 -18.71
N ILE A 152 8.17 2.45 -18.75
CA ILE A 152 7.28 1.91 -17.71
C ILE A 152 7.96 0.69 -17.09
N ASP A 153 8.13 0.71 -15.77
CA ASP A 153 8.71 -0.40 -15.03
C ASP A 153 7.69 -1.51 -14.71
N VAL A 154 8.15 -2.53 -13.99
CA VAL A 154 7.31 -3.67 -13.54
C VAL A 154 6.24 -3.27 -12.52
N ASN A 155 6.39 -2.13 -11.85
CA ASN A 155 5.45 -1.60 -10.87
C ASN A 155 4.44 -0.61 -11.48
N GLY A 156 4.59 -0.30 -12.78
CA GLY A 156 3.79 0.71 -13.46
C GLY A 156 4.26 2.14 -13.24
N ILE A 157 5.46 2.35 -12.68
CA ILE A 157 6.09 3.66 -12.55
C ILE A 157 6.51 4.15 -13.93
N VAL A 158 6.14 5.38 -14.25
CA VAL A 158 6.40 5.98 -15.56
C VAL A 158 7.54 6.97 -15.43
N LYS A 159 8.61 6.78 -16.20
CA LYS A 159 9.68 7.75 -16.37
C LYS A 159 9.58 8.35 -17.75
N VAL A 160 9.59 9.68 -17.82
CA VAL A 160 9.56 10.42 -19.08
C VAL A 160 10.81 11.26 -19.16
N SER A 161 11.56 11.12 -20.25
CA SER A 161 12.76 11.91 -20.51
C SER A 161 12.68 12.53 -21.90
N ALA A 162 13.08 13.79 -22.01
CA ALA A 162 13.32 14.46 -23.27
C ALA A 162 14.82 14.71 -23.43
N GLN A 163 15.39 14.32 -24.57
CA GLN A 163 16.80 14.52 -24.90
C GLN A 163 16.94 15.21 -26.26
N GLU A 164 17.67 16.31 -26.30
CA GLU A 164 18.04 16.99 -27.54
C GLU A 164 19.17 16.21 -28.24
N LEU A 165 19.02 15.92 -29.53
CA LEU A 165 19.89 14.96 -30.23
C LEU A 165 21.26 15.51 -30.63
N TYR A 166 21.47 16.82 -30.63
CA TYR A 166 22.75 17.46 -30.99
C TYR A 166 23.60 17.81 -29.78
N THR A 167 23.00 18.35 -28.71
CA THR A 167 23.70 18.77 -27.49
C THR A 167 23.69 17.70 -26.41
N GLU A 168 22.89 16.65 -26.58
CA GLU A 168 22.65 15.59 -25.59
C GLU A 168 22.11 16.10 -24.25
N VAL A 169 21.65 17.36 -24.19
CA VAL A 169 20.98 17.91 -23.01
C VAL A 169 19.69 17.12 -22.80
N GLN A 170 19.51 16.62 -21.58
CA GLN A 170 18.35 15.83 -21.19
C GLN A 170 17.70 16.39 -19.93
N THR A 171 16.38 16.29 -19.86
CA THR A 171 15.59 16.58 -18.67
C THR A 171 14.38 15.65 -18.67
N GLY A 172 13.83 15.35 -17.50
CA GLY A 172 12.70 14.45 -17.42
C GLY A 172 12.00 14.51 -16.07
N ILE A 173 10.91 13.76 -15.99
CA ILE A 173 10.14 13.58 -14.77
C ILE A 173 9.91 12.11 -14.51
N ARG A 174 9.79 11.80 -13.23
CA ARG A 174 9.33 10.50 -12.75
C ARG A 174 7.92 10.69 -12.22
N ILE A 175 7.00 9.87 -12.74
CA ILE A 175 5.60 9.88 -12.37
C ILE A 175 5.36 8.61 -11.55
N ASP A 176 5.28 8.81 -10.24
CA ASP A 176 5.02 7.80 -9.24
C ASP A 176 3.62 8.02 -8.65
N ALA A 177 3.00 6.99 -8.07
CA ALA A 177 1.74 7.15 -7.33
C ALA A 177 1.86 8.08 -6.10
N SER A 178 3.08 8.49 -5.74
CA SER A 178 3.38 9.49 -4.70
C SER A 178 3.00 10.92 -5.08
N HIS A 179 2.45 11.21 -6.27
CA HIS A 179 1.88 12.53 -6.54
C HIS A 179 0.78 12.97 -5.55
N LEU A 180 0.29 12.08 -4.68
CA LEU A 180 -0.60 12.42 -3.57
C LEU A 180 0.11 12.96 -2.33
N LEU A 181 1.39 12.62 -2.10
CA LEU A 181 2.15 12.95 -0.89
C LEU A 181 3.60 13.30 -1.24
N SER A 182 4.06 14.48 -0.83
CA SER A 182 5.49 14.83 -0.96
C SER A 182 6.37 13.91 -0.10
N ASP A 183 7.66 13.82 -0.41
CA ASP A 183 8.63 13.06 0.39
C ASP A 183 8.60 13.50 1.87
N GLU A 184 8.43 14.80 2.12
CA GLU A 184 8.27 15.35 3.48
C GLU A 184 7.01 14.80 4.19
N GLN A 185 5.88 14.69 3.48
CA GLN A 185 4.65 14.13 4.04
C GLN A 185 4.78 12.64 4.31
N VAL A 186 5.55 11.92 3.48
CA VAL A 186 5.85 10.50 3.72
C VAL A 186 6.70 10.35 4.98
N GLU A 187 7.77 11.14 5.13
CA GLU A 187 8.62 11.10 6.33
C GLU A 187 7.89 11.52 7.61
N GLU A 188 6.97 12.48 7.53
CA GLU A 188 6.10 12.86 8.65
C GLU A 188 5.15 11.71 9.03
N ALA A 189 4.47 11.11 8.07
CA ALA A 189 3.57 9.97 8.32
C ALA A 189 4.29 8.76 8.90
N VAL A 190 5.53 8.49 8.47
CA VAL A 190 6.38 7.42 9.05
C VAL A 190 6.71 7.72 10.51
N ARG A 191 7.15 8.95 10.82
CA ARG A 191 7.45 9.35 12.21
C ARG A 191 6.24 9.29 13.11
N GLU A 192 5.07 9.73 12.63
CA GLU A 192 3.82 9.62 13.38
C GLU A 192 3.45 8.16 13.65
N ALA A 193 3.55 7.30 12.64
CA ALA A 193 3.25 5.88 12.79
C ALA A 193 4.20 5.18 13.79
N GLU A 194 5.48 5.55 13.79
CA GLU A 194 6.46 5.03 14.77
C GLU A 194 6.15 5.51 16.19
N ALA A 195 5.79 6.78 16.37
CA ALA A 195 5.41 7.33 17.68
C ALA A 195 4.14 6.66 18.24
N PHE A 196 3.12 6.47 17.40
CA PHE A 196 1.91 5.74 17.81
C PHE A 196 2.19 4.27 18.12
N ALA A 197 3.11 3.63 17.38
CA ALA A 197 3.51 2.26 17.68
C ALA A 197 4.19 2.14 19.06
N GLU A 198 5.00 3.13 19.45
CA GLU A 198 5.62 3.19 20.79
C GLU A 198 4.57 3.39 21.89
N GLU A 199 3.64 4.34 21.72
CA GLU A 199 2.52 4.55 22.65
C GLU A 199 1.65 3.29 22.80
N ASP A 200 1.33 2.62 21.69
CA ASP A 200 0.56 1.39 21.69
C ASP A 200 1.31 0.25 22.41
N MET A 201 2.64 0.17 22.29
CA MET A 201 3.44 -0.81 23.04
C MET A 201 3.44 -0.54 24.54
N GLU A 202 3.62 0.72 24.96
CA GLU A 202 3.56 1.10 26.37
C GLU A 202 2.19 0.77 26.95
N ARG A 203 1.12 1.21 26.28
CA ARG A 203 -0.25 0.93 26.69
C ARG A 203 -0.57 -0.56 26.74
N ARG A 204 -0.04 -1.35 25.80
CA ARG A 204 -0.13 -2.82 25.84
C ARG A 204 0.56 -3.39 27.07
N SER A 205 1.75 -2.91 27.41
CA SER A 205 2.48 -3.34 28.62
C SER A 205 1.67 -3.07 29.89
N GLU A 206 1.06 -1.89 29.99
CA GLU A 206 0.19 -1.54 31.13
C GLU A 206 -1.02 -2.47 31.23
N ILE A 207 -1.67 -2.76 30.09
CA ILE A 207 -2.79 -3.70 30.04
C ILE A 207 -2.33 -5.11 30.46
N GLU A 208 -1.15 -5.56 30.01
CA GLU A 208 -0.60 -6.87 30.38
C GLU A 208 -0.29 -6.96 31.88
N ILE A 209 0.28 -5.92 32.49
CA ILE A 209 0.50 -5.82 33.95
C ILE A 209 -0.82 -5.95 34.71
N ASN A 210 -1.85 -5.23 34.26
CA ASN A 210 -3.18 -5.26 34.89
C ASN A 210 -3.82 -6.64 34.79
N ILE A 211 -3.72 -7.30 33.63
CA ILE A 211 -4.22 -8.67 33.43
C ILE A 211 -3.48 -9.66 34.34
N GLN A 212 -2.16 -9.54 34.46
CA GLN A 212 -1.37 -10.41 35.33
C GLN A 212 -1.76 -10.25 36.80
N ALA A 213 -1.90 -9.01 37.27
CA ALA A 213 -2.32 -8.69 38.63
C ALA A 213 -3.73 -9.23 38.95
N ASP A 214 -4.70 -8.99 38.06
CA ASP A 214 -6.08 -9.47 38.21
C ASP A 214 -6.16 -11.00 38.16
N SER A 215 -5.38 -11.65 37.30
CA SER A 215 -5.26 -13.11 37.28
C SER A 215 -4.65 -13.65 38.58
N LEU A 216 -3.65 -12.98 39.15
CA LEU A 216 -3.00 -13.39 40.39
C LEU A 216 -3.94 -13.22 41.59
N ILE A 217 -4.73 -12.14 41.64
CA ILE A 217 -5.78 -11.94 42.66
C ILE A 217 -6.75 -13.12 42.67
N ARG A 218 -7.29 -13.49 41.50
CA ARG A 218 -8.22 -14.62 41.41
C ARG A 218 -7.60 -15.93 41.85
N ALA A 219 -6.34 -16.17 41.49
CA ALA A 219 -5.61 -17.35 41.92
C ALA A 219 -5.38 -17.36 43.44
N ALA A 220 -5.02 -16.21 44.02
CA ALA A 220 -4.84 -16.05 45.46
C ALA A 220 -6.13 -16.36 46.21
N GLU A 221 -7.26 -15.79 45.77
CA GLU A 221 -8.57 -16.01 46.39
C GLU A 221 -8.96 -17.49 46.41
N LEU A 222 -8.71 -18.21 45.31
CA LEU A 222 -9.01 -19.63 45.20
C LEU A 222 -8.11 -20.48 46.13
N VAL A 223 -6.80 -20.21 46.13
CA VAL A 223 -5.85 -20.91 47.02
C VAL A 223 -6.20 -20.67 48.48
N MET A 224 -6.59 -19.44 48.85
CA MET A 224 -7.01 -19.11 50.20
C MET A 224 -8.29 -19.85 50.62
N GLU A 225 -9.23 -20.07 49.70
CA GLU A 225 -10.44 -20.86 49.96
C GLU A 225 -10.10 -22.34 50.21
N GLU A 226 -9.22 -22.92 49.38
CA GLU A 226 -8.84 -24.34 49.45
C GLU A 226 -7.92 -24.70 50.63
N THR A 227 -7.06 -23.77 51.05
CA THR A 227 -6.03 -24.01 52.09
C THR A 227 -6.37 -23.41 53.44
N ARG A 228 -7.58 -22.87 53.61
CA ARG A 228 -8.04 -22.13 54.79
C ARG A 228 -7.88 -22.88 56.11
N GLU A 229 -8.10 -24.20 56.10
CA GLU A 229 -8.01 -25.04 57.30
C GLU A 229 -6.57 -25.47 57.64
N LYS A 230 -5.63 -25.31 56.70
CA LYS A 230 -4.23 -25.75 56.83
C LYS A 230 -3.27 -24.61 57.16
N LEU A 231 -3.66 -23.37 56.92
CA LEU A 231 -2.85 -22.17 57.15
C LEU A 231 -3.13 -21.56 58.53
N SER A 232 -2.12 -20.91 59.12
CA SER A 232 -2.29 -20.17 60.37
C SER A 232 -3.11 -18.91 60.14
N THR A 233 -3.94 -18.53 61.13
CA THR A 233 -4.80 -17.32 61.06
C THR A 233 -4.00 -16.05 60.79
N SER A 234 -2.77 -15.96 61.31
CA SER A 234 -1.86 -14.84 61.06
C SER A 234 -1.39 -14.75 59.61
N TYR A 235 -1.21 -15.89 58.94
CA TYR A 235 -0.72 -15.94 57.56
C TYR A 235 -1.83 -15.67 56.55
N LEU A 236 -3.03 -16.20 56.80
CA LEU A 236 -4.23 -15.88 56.02
C LEU A 236 -4.51 -14.38 55.98
N TYR A 237 -4.42 -13.70 57.13
CA TYR A 237 -4.61 -12.26 57.23
C TYR A 237 -3.61 -11.46 56.37
N VAL A 238 -2.35 -11.91 56.29
CA VAL A 238 -1.31 -11.26 55.48
C VAL A 238 -1.62 -11.36 53.99
N ILE A 239 -2.10 -12.51 53.51
CA ILE A 239 -2.48 -12.70 52.10
C ILE A 239 -3.77 -11.92 51.78
N GLU A 240 -4.78 -11.95 52.66
CA GLU A 240 -6.03 -11.18 52.50
C GLU A 240 -5.76 -9.67 52.37
N SER A 241 -4.85 -9.14 53.20
CA SER A 241 -4.41 -7.75 53.12
C SER A 241 -3.69 -7.46 51.80
N ALA A 242 -2.77 -8.33 51.36
CA ALA A 242 -2.03 -8.14 50.11
C ALA A 242 -2.94 -8.19 48.87
N VAL A 243 -3.98 -9.02 48.88
CA VAL A 243 -5.01 -9.07 47.82
C VAL A 243 -5.82 -7.77 47.77
N LEU A 244 -6.23 -7.23 48.93
CA LEU A 244 -6.95 -5.95 48.99
C LEU A 244 -6.09 -4.78 48.51
N ASP A 245 -4.82 -4.76 48.89
CA ASP A 245 -3.86 -3.73 48.46
C ASP A 245 -3.62 -3.77 46.95
N LEU A 246 -3.49 -4.97 46.36
CA LEU A 246 -3.34 -5.12 44.91
C LEU A 246 -4.63 -4.75 44.15
N LYS A 247 -5.82 -5.05 44.70
CA LYS A 247 -7.11 -4.59 44.14
C LYS A 247 -7.23 -3.07 44.16
N ALA A 248 -6.79 -2.42 45.24
CA ALA A 248 -6.77 -0.96 45.32
C ALA A 248 -5.78 -0.35 44.32
N ALA A 249 -4.60 -0.96 44.18
CA ALA A 249 -3.60 -0.55 43.19
C ALA A 249 -4.10 -0.69 41.74
N LEU A 250 -4.92 -1.70 41.43
CA LEU A 250 -5.53 -1.84 40.11
C LEU A 250 -6.60 -0.78 39.78
N ALA A 251 -7.23 -0.19 40.80
CA ALA A 251 -8.28 0.80 40.59
C ALA A 251 -7.71 2.19 40.26
N GLU A 252 -6.61 2.58 40.90
CA GLU A 252 -6.11 3.97 40.87
C GLU A 252 -4.56 4.08 40.88
N GLY A 253 -3.84 2.96 40.87
CA GLY A 253 -2.38 2.93 40.97
C GLY A 253 -1.66 3.02 39.63
N GLU A 254 -0.42 3.50 39.65
CA GLU A 254 0.48 3.48 38.51
C GLU A 254 0.99 2.06 38.22
N SER A 255 1.33 1.75 36.97
CA SER A 255 1.82 0.44 36.51
C SER A 255 2.98 -0.11 37.37
N THR A 256 3.87 0.77 37.84
CA THR A 256 4.99 0.40 38.73
C THR A 256 4.53 -0.08 40.11
N VAL A 257 3.47 0.51 40.66
CA VAL A 257 2.88 0.12 41.94
C VAL A 257 2.19 -1.23 41.78
N ILE A 258 1.44 -1.42 40.70
CA ILE A 258 0.75 -2.67 40.39
C ILE A 258 1.74 -3.81 40.22
N GLU A 259 2.85 -3.61 39.49
CA GLU A 259 3.91 -4.61 39.36
C GLU A 259 4.52 -5.01 40.70
N ASN A 260 4.86 -4.05 41.55
CA ASN A 260 5.47 -4.33 42.85
C ASN A 260 4.52 -5.10 43.75
N ARG A 261 3.24 -4.69 43.83
CA ARG A 261 2.21 -5.40 44.60
C ARG A 261 1.93 -6.80 44.03
N THR A 262 2.01 -6.96 42.72
CA THR A 262 1.89 -8.26 42.06
C THR A 262 3.04 -9.19 42.46
N LYS A 263 4.27 -8.68 42.51
CA LYS A 263 5.44 -9.45 42.99
C LYS A 263 5.30 -9.83 44.47
N GLU A 264 4.89 -8.89 45.32
CA GLU A 264 4.68 -9.15 46.75
C GLU A 264 3.64 -10.25 47.00
N LEU A 265 2.48 -10.17 46.34
CA LEU A 265 1.45 -11.20 46.45
C LEU A 265 1.95 -12.56 45.94
N ARG A 266 2.71 -12.58 44.84
CA ARG A 266 3.27 -13.81 44.28
C ARG A 266 4.24 -14.49 45.24
N GLU A 267 5.15 -13.74 45.85
CA GLU A 267 6.10 -14.28 46.84
C GLU A 267 5.42 -14.83 48.10
N LEU A 268 4.24 -14.29 48.46
CA LEU A 268 3.44 -14.83 49.55
C LEU A 268 2.76 -16.14 49.15
N LEU A 269 2.21 -16.23 47.94
CA LEU A 269 1.61 -17.48 47.44
C LEU A 269 2.66 -18.59 47.26
N ASP A 270 3.88 -18.27 46.83
CA ASP A 270 4.97 -19.26 46.64
C ASP A 270 5.45 -19.89 47.97
N LYS A 271 5.08 -19.33 49.12
CA LYS A 271 5.44 -19.81 50.46
C LYS A 271 4.36 -20.69 51.11
N ILE A 272 3.21 -20.87 50.45
CA ILE A 272 2.11 -21.78 50.83
C ILE A 272 2.49 -23.21 50.43
#